data_AF-A0A836Q7V5-F1
#
_entry.id   AF-A0A836Q7V5-F1
#
_cell.length_a   1.000
_cell.length_b   1.000
_cell.length_c   1.000
_cell.angle_alpha   90.00
_cell.angle_beta   90.00
_cell.angle_gamma   90.00
#
_symmetry.space_group_name_H-M   'P 1'
#
loop_
_entity.id
_entity.type
_entity.pdbx_description
1 polymer ?
#
loop_
_entity_poly.entity_id
_entity_poly.type
_entity_poly.pdbx_seq_one_letter_code
_entity_poly.pdbx_strand_id
1 'polypeptide(L)'
;MPRLLNSRREFVKETILLSALSATVSLVSLSPAAVAQGGYDTTDIAPPEEVRDHGPKPEPQEFERQGGEDYVPGTSKYYQPQAIGDVEGWFAQYDDIRRRFESTPQERQYLEQLISKPPGSGLSDGDRQFLQDMANRYGEAFNQMKEVPACSETQHLHRGYGIFAAQQAQICMDYIRILGEPNAVDKMGRPLNAGMTDKRRYLYQLEKNNRLMDMRTRQTFNVSKNPYERRE
;
A
#
# COMPACT_ATOMS: atom_id res chain seq x y z
N MET A 1 11.81 50.27 61.00
CA MET A 1 10.69 50.09 61.97
C MET A 1 9.78 49.00 61.42
N PRO A 2 9.27 48.08 62.24
CA PRO A 2 9.86 46.74 62.36
C PRO A 2 8.84 45.59 62.27
N ARG A 3 9.38 44.36 62.44
CA ARG A 3 8.78 43.13 63.00
C ARG A 3 8.13 42.13 62.03
N LEU A 4 8.76 40.95 61.84
CA LEU A 4 8.76 39.75 62.73
C LEU A 4 7.33 39.16 62.75
N LEU A 5 7.04 37.87 62.67
CA LEU A 5 7.77 36.60 62.82
C LEU A 5 6.69 35.51 62.60
N ASN A 6 7.13 34.25 62.56
CA ASN A 6 6.39 33.09 63.10
C ASN A 6 5.22 32.54 62.26
N SER A 7 4.98 31.23 62.17
CA SER A 7 5.58 30.08 62.83
C SER A 7 5.09 28.81 62.15
N ARG A 8 5.99 27.82 62.06
CA ARG A 8 5.80 26.36 62.20
C ARG A 8 4.44 25.75 61.83
N ARG A 9 4.51 24.67 61.05
CA ARG A 9 4.15 23.34 61.59
C ARG A 9 4.91 22.23 60.85
N GLU A 10 5.68 21.49 61.65
CA GLU A 10 6.15 20.13 61.38
C GLU A 10 4.98 19.15 61.28
N PHE A 11 5.24 17.96 60.71
CA PHE A 11 4.75 16.60 61.02
C PHE A 11 4.83 15.79 59.70
N VAL A 12 5.28 14.53 59.57
CA VAL A 12 5.92 13.51 60.41
C VAL A 12 6.55 12.49 59.45
N LYS A 13 7.53 11.73 59.95
CA LYS A 13 8.30 10.66 59.29
C LYS A 13 7.50 9.36 59.07
N GLU A 14 8.14 8.46 58.32
CA GLU A 14 7.98 6.98 58.28
C GLU A 14 6.74 6.46 57.51
N THR A 15 6.87 5.57 56.52
CA THR A 15 7.24 4.15 56.73
C THR A 15 7.56 3.45 55.39
N ILE A 16 8.54 2.54 55.46
CA ILE A 16 9.07 1.62 54.44
C ILE A 16 8.05 0.51 54.09
N LEU A 17 8.04 0.02 52.85
CA LEU A 17 7.89 -1.42 52.57
C LEU A 17 8.45 -1.77 51.19
N LEU A 18 9.57 -2.51 51.20
CA LEU A 18 10.06 -3.31 50.08
C LEU A 18 9.08 -4.46 49.80
N SER A 19 8.82 -4.72 48.52
CA SER A 19 8.48 -6.07 48.08
C SER A 19 9.11 -6.34 46.71
N ALA A 20 10.20 -7.09 46.75
CA ALA A 20 10.79 -7.76 45.61
C ALA A 20 9.85 -8.88 45.17
N LEU A 21 9.40 -8.83 43.92
CA LEU A 21 8.77 -9.96 43.25
C LEU A 21 9.64 -10.35 42.06
N SER A 22 10.49 -11.33 42.35
CA SER A 22 11.25 -12.10 41.39
C SER A 22 10.26 -12.93 40.56
N ALA A 23 10.14 -12.62 39.27
CA ALA A 23 9.47 -13.47 38.30
C ALA A 23 10.51 -13.97 37.30
N THR A 24 11.11 -15.11 37.64
CA THR A 24 11.82 -15.97 36.70
C THR A 24 10.82 -16.49 35.68
N VAL A 25 10.85 -15.96 34.46
CA VAL A 25 10.16 -16.55 33.31
C VAL A 25 11.20 -17.25 32.44
N SER A 26 10.98 -18.55 32.30
CA SER A 26 11.78 -19.56 31.64
C SER A 26 12.23 -19.18 30.23
N LEU A 27 13.53 -19.36 29.98
CA LEU A 27 14.10 -19.53 28.66
C LEU A 27 13.52 -20.81 28.03
N VAL A 28 12.57 -20.65 27.11
CA VAL A 28 12.19 -21.71 26.18
C VAL A 28 13.09 -21.56 24.96
N SER A 29 14.12 -22.39 24.88
CA SER A 29 14.91 -22.59 23.68
C SER A 29 14.07 -23.34 22.64
N LEU A 30 13.39 -22.58 21.76
CA LEU A 30 12.84 -23.11 20.52
C LEU A 30 13.92 -23.01 19.43
N SER A 31 14.52 -24.15 19.11
CA SER A 31 15.25 -24.31 17.86
C SER A 31 14.28 -24.06 16.69
N PRO A 32 14.63 -23.23 15.68
CA PRO A 32 13.85 -23.18 14.46
C PRO A 32 14.07 -24.49 13.69
N ALA A 33 13.07 -25.37 13.74
CA ALA A 33 12.97 -26.47 12.81
C ALA A 33 12.85 -25.89 11.40
N ALA A 34 13.72 -26.36 10.51
CA ALA A 34 13.66 -26.08 9.09
C ALA A 34 12.27 -26.42 8.54
N VAL A 35 11.52 -25.39 8.13
CA VAL A 35 10.36 -25.52 7.23
C VAL A 35 10.75 -24.80 5.94
N ALA A 36 11.72 -25.38 5.25
CA ALA A 36 11.85 -25.21 3.81
C ALA A 36 10.89 -26.20 3.15
N GLN A 37 10.23 -25.78 2.07
CA GLN A 37 9.21 -26.50 1.29
C GLN A 37 7.74 -26.29 1.70
N GLY A 38 7.33 -25.02 1.81
CA GLY A 38 5.94 -24.62 1.60
C GLY A 38 5.78 -24.01 0.21
N GLY A 39 5.74 -24.84 -0.84
CA GLY A 39 5.21 -24.38 -2.12
C GLY A 39 3.73 -24.10 -1.91
N TYR A 40 3.34 -22.84 -1.88
CA TYR A 40 1.93 -22.46 -1.78
C TYR A 40 1.24 -22.82 -3.09
N ASP A 41 0.32 -23.78 -3.01
CA ASP A 41 -0.60 -24.06 -4.09
C ASP A 41 -1.56 -22.88 -4.25
N THR A 42 -1.49 -22.22 -5.41
CA THR A 42 -2.31 -21.05 -5.73
C THR A 42 -3.62 -21.43 -6.43
N THR A 43 -3.94 -22.74 -6.53
CA THR A 43 -5.18 -23.20 -7.18
C THR A 43 -6.45 -22.94 -6.39
N ASP A 44 -6.36 -22.67 -5.09
CA ASP A 44 -7.52 -22.46 -4.21
C ASP A 44 -7.94 -20.99 -4.05
N ILE A 45 -7.19 -20.04 -4.61
CA ILE A 45 -7.75 -18.72 -4.87
C ILE A 45 -8.66 -18.91 -6.07
N ALA A 46 -9.95 -19.15 -5.82
CA ALA A 46 -10.96 -19.11 -6.86
C ALA A 46 -10.69 -17.86 -7.71
N PRO A 47 -10.38 -18.01 -9.02
CA PRO A 47 -10.22 -16.85 -9.88
C PRO A 47 -11.47 -16.00 -9.69
N PRO A 48 -11.33 -14.66 -9.53
CA PRO A 48 -12.50 -13.80 -9.39
C PRO A 48 -13.46 -14.20 -10.48
N GLU A 49 -14.66 -14.65 -10.07
CA GLU A 49 -15.66 -15.25 -10.93
C GLU A 49 -15.68 -14.45 -12.23
N GLU A 50 -15.10 -15.04 -13.29
CA GLU A 50 -14.94 -14.35 -14.56
C GLU A 50 -16.37 -13.94 -14.91
N VAL A 51 -16.64 -12.64 -14.88
CA VAL A 51 -17.83 -12.10 -15.52
C VAL A 51 -17.70 -12.60 -16.95
N ARG A 52 -18.46 -13.66 -17.26
CA ARG A 52 -18.47 -14.31 -18.57
C ARG A 52 -19.09 -13.32 -19.53
N ASP A 53 -18.28 -12.38 -19.97
CA ASP A 53 -18.55 -11.58 -21.13
C ASP A 53 -18.51 -12.54 -22.32
N HIS A 54 -19.65 -12.73 -22.97
CA HIS A 54 -19.76 -13.52 -24.20
C HIS A 54 -19.16 -12.78 -25.41
N GLY A 55 -18.44 -11.68 -25.20
CA GLY A 55 -17.61 -11.03 -26.19
C GLY A 55 -16.39 -11.85 -26.61
N PRO A 56 -15.84 -11.59 -27.81
CA PRO A 56 -14.63 -12.26 -28.28
C PRO A 56 -13.48 -12.01 -27.30
N LYS A 57 -12.88 -13.10 -26.82
CA LYS A 57 -11.70 -13.09 -25.94
C LYS A 57 -10.60 -12.26 -26.63
N PRO A 58 -10.15 -11.12 -26.07
CA PRO A 58 -9.05 -10.38 -26.66
C PRO A 58 -7.79 -11.25 -26.58
N GLU A 59 -7.08 -11.40 -27.70
CA GLU A 59 -5.82 -12.12 -27.73
C GLU A 59 -4.81 -11.52 -26.74
N PRO A 60 -4.00 -12.35 -26.06
CA PRO A 60 -3.00 -11.87 -25.13
C PRO A 60 -1.83 -11.26 -25.91
N GLN A 61 -1.96 -10.01 -26.35
CA GLN A 61 -0.86 -9.29 -26.98
C GLN A 61 -0.86 -7.79 -26.67
N GLU A 62 0.32 -7.33 -26.30
CA GLU A 62 0.80 -5.94 -26.28
C GLU A 62 0.33 -5.03 -25.11
N PHE A 63 0.74 -5.40 -23.89
CA PHE A 63 1.06 -4.43 -22.82
C PHE A 63 2.48 -3.83 -23.00
N GLU A 64 3.03 -3.93 -24.20
CA GLU A 64 4.31 -3.35 -24.58
C GLU A 64 4.04 -2.10 -25.42
N ARG A 65 4.57 -0.96 -24.96
CA ARG A 65 5.01 0.22 -25.73
C ARG A 65 4.73 1.50 -24.95
N GLN A 66 5.50 1.66 -23.88
CA GLN A 66 6.19 2.91 -23.51
C GLN A 66 7.22 2.68 -22.39
N GLY A 67 7.80 1.48 -22.31
CA GLY A 67 9.12 1.28 -21.70
C GLY A 67 10.15 1.41 -22.81
N GLY A 68 11.30 2.04 -22.54
CA GLY A 68 12.42 2.09 -23.49
C GLY A 68 12.80 0.71 -24.02
N GLU A 69 13.58 0.68 -25.09
CA GLU A 69 13.96 -0.50 -25.89
C GLU A 69 14.61 -1.68 -25.11
N ASP A 70 14.76 -1.55 -23.78
CA ASP A 70 15.32 -2.56 -22.88
C ASP A 70 14.27 -3.38 -22.08
N TYR A 71 12.96 -3.14 -22.24
CA TYR A 71 11.95 -3.91 -21.51
C TYR A 71 11.66 -5.25 -22.20
N VAL A 72 12.27 -6.34 -21.70
CA VAL A 72 11.92 -7.71 -22.07
C VAL A 72 11.01 -8.32 -20.99
N PRO A 73 9.77 -8.73 -21.30
CA PRO A 73 8.92 -9.43 -20.34
C PRO A 73 9.61 -10.70 -19.81
N GLY A 74 9.70 -10.85 -18.49
CA GLY A 74 10.31 -12.00 -17.82
C GLY A 74 11.80 -11.89 -17.47
N THR A 75 12.48 -10.78 -17.82
CA THR A 75 13.89 -10.53 -17.42
C THR A 75 14.02 -9.54 -16.26
N SER A 76 12.94 -8.83 -15.93
CA SER A 76 12.92 -7.99 -14.73
C SER A 76 13.15 -8.86 -13.49
N LYS A 77 14.09 -8.44 -12.61
CA LYS A 77 14.31 -9.06 -11.29
C LYS A 77 13.01 -9.23 -10.49
N TYR A 78 11.98 -8.45 -10.83
CA TYR A 78 10.61 -8.55 -10.35
C TYR A 78 9.94 -9.93 -10.53
N TYR A 79 10.28 -10.69 -11.57
CA TYR A 79 9.66 -11.99 -11.87
C TYR A 79 10.50 -13.19 -11.43
N GLN A 80 11.70 -12.96 -10.87
CA GLN A 80 12.60 -14.00 -10.40
C GLN A 80 12.90 -13.75 -8.92
N PRO A 81 11.95 -14.07 -8.01
CA PRO A 81 12.18 -13.91 -6.59
C PRO A 81 13.37 -14.77 -6.17
N GLN A 82 14.30 -14.17 -5.44
CA GLN A 82 15.33 -14.90 -4.72
C GLN A 82 14.90 -14.97 -3.25
N ALA A 83 15.19 -16.07 -2.57
CA ALA A 83 15.02 -16.12 -1.12
C ALA A 83 16.07 -15.18 -0.51
N ILE A 84 15.67 -13.96 -0.18
CA ILE A 84 16.51 -12.99 0.49
C ILE A 84 16.23 -13.15 1.97
N GLY A 85 17.21 -13.65 2.73
CA GLY A 85 17.10 -13.88 4.17
C GLY A 85 16.91 -12.62 5.03
N ASP A 86 16.80 -11.44 4.41
CA ASP A 86 16.56 -10.15 5.07
C ASP A 86 15.16 -9.61 4.74
N VAL A 87 14.15 -10.27 5.30
CA VAL A 87 12.75 -9.86 5.17
C VAL A 87 12.49 -8.53 5.89
N GLU A 88 13.20 -8.24 6.99
CA GLU A 88 13.09 -6.97 7.72
C GLU A 88 13.59 -5.78 6.89
N GLY A 89 14.75 -5.90 6.25
CA GLY A 89 15.29 -4.89 5.36
C GLY A 89 14.40 -4.67 4.13
N TRP A 90 13.76 -5.72 3.62
CA TRP A 90 12.74 -5.59 2.56
C TRP A 90 11.56 -4.74 3.03
N PHE A 91 10.99 -5.06 4.21
CA PHE A 91 9.86 -4.29 4.75
C PHE A 91 10.23 -2.84 5.06
N ALA A 92 11.46 -2.55 5.47
CA ALA A 92 11.93 -1.18 5.68
C ALA A 92 11.90 -0.36 4.38
N GLN A 93 12.40 -0.90 3.27
CA GLN A 93 12.33 -0.24 1.96
C GLN A 93 10.89 -0.06 1.48
N TYR A 94 10.10 -1.12 1.60
CA TYR A 94 8.69 -1.14 1.21
C TYR A 94 7.85 -0.12 2.01
N ASP A 95 8.06 -0.01 3.33
CA ASP A 95 7.36 0.93 4.20
C ASP A 95 7.73 2.38 3.88
N ASP A 96 9.00 2.62 3.53
CA ASP A 96 9.47 3.93 3.09
C ASP A 96 8.82 4.37 1.78
N ILE A 97 8.64 3.46 0.82
CA ILE A 97 7.92 3.75 -0.43
C ILE A 97 6.46 4.05 -0.11
N ARG A 98 5.77 3.18 0.65
CA ARG A 98 4.36 3.37 1.07
C ARG A 98 4.10 4.73 1.69
N ARG A 99 4.95 5.12 2.64
CA ARG A 99 4.83 6.40 3.35
C ARG A 99 4.84 7.59 2.39
N ARG A 100 5.62 7.55 1.32
CA ARG A 100 5.75 8.67 0.38
C ARG A 100 4.55 8.85 -0.54
N PHE A 101 3.83 7.77 -0.85
CA PHE A 101 2.71 7.83 -1.79
C PHE A 101 1.33 7.77 -1.15
N GLU A 102 1.22 7.43 0.13
CA GLU A 102 -0.07 7.41 0.81
C GLU A 102 -0.73 8.79 0.83
N SER A 103 -2.00 8.83 0.42
CA SER A 103 -2.79 10.06 0.42
C SER A 103 -3.18 10.45 1.85
N THR A 104 -3.00 11.72 2.18
CA THR A 104 -3.50 12.33 3.42
C THR A 104 -5.04 12.27 3.46
N PRO A 105 -5.69 12.35 4.64
CA PRO A 105 -7.15 12.36 4.68
C PRO A 105 -7.76 13.53 3.89
N GLN A 106 -7.11 14.70 3.85
CA GLN A 106 -7.54 15.86 3.08
C GLN A 106 -7.45 15.60 1.57
N GLU A 107 -6.34 15.04 1.08
CA GLU A 107 -6.19 14.68 -0.34
C GLU A 107 -7.24 13.64 -0.76
N ARG A 108 -7.54 12.64 0.10
CA ARG A 108 -8.59 11.66 -0.19
C ARG A 108 -9.98 12.29 -0.28
N GLN A 109 -10.31 13.19 0.65
CA GLN A 109 -11.58 13.91 0.60
C GLN A 109 -11.68 14.77 -0.66
N TYR A 110 -10.61 15.46 -1.04
CA TYR A 110 -10.60 16.29 -2.24
C TYR A 110 -10.67 15.46 -3.51
N LEU A 111 -9.96 14.32 -3.58
CA LEU A 111 -10.10 13.36 -4.67
C LEU A 111 -11.55 12.86 -4.80
N GLU A 112 -12.20 12.47 -3.70
CA GLU A 112 -13.61 12.05 -3.73
C GLU A 112 -14.56 13.16 -4.22
N GLN A 113 -14.29 14.42 -3.85
CA GLN A 113 -15.05 15.55 -4.39
C GLN A 113 -14.89 15.67 -5.91
N LEU A 114 -13.66 15.53 -6.44
CA LEU A 114 -13.41 15.56 -7.88
C LEU A 114 -14.07 14.39 -8.60
N ILE A 115 -14.03 13.20 -8.01
CA ILE A 115 -14.64 12.01 -8.57
C ILE A 115 -16.17 12.14 -8.64
N SER A 116 -16.78 12.84 -7.70
CA SER A 116 -18.24 13.06 -7.70
C SER A 116 -18.71 14.03 -8.80
N LYS A 117 -17.79 14.74 -9.46
CA LYS A 117 -18.14 15.70 -10.52
C LYS A 117 -18.63 14.98 -11.79
N PRO A 118 -19.65 15.51 -12.48
CA PRO A 118 -20.09 14.96 -13.77
C PRO A 118 -18.96 15.02 -14.82
N PRO A 119 -18.89 14.04 -15.76
CA PRO A 119 -17.99 14.11 -16.89
C PRO A 119 -18.14 15.42 -17.68
N GLY A 120 -17.02 16.00 -18.10
CA GLY A 120 -17.01 17.28 -18.83
C GLY A 120 -17.44 18.50 -18.01
N SER A 121 -17.54 18.39 -16.68
CA SER A 121 -17.82 19.56 -15.81
C SER A 121 -16.72 20.62 -15.84
N GLY A 122 -15.59 20.31 -16.47
CA GLY A 122 -14.38 21.12 -16.45
C GLY A 122 -13.50 20.82 -15.25
N LEU A 123 -12.21 21.15 -15.41
CA LEU A 123 -11.19 21.12 -14.37
C LEU A 123 -10.64 22.53 -14.23
N SER A 124 -10.51 23.01 -13.00
CA SER A 124 -9.62 24.15 -12.75
C SER A 124 -8.16 23.71 -12.92
N ASP A 125 -7.26 24.66 -13.16
CA ASP A 125 -5.81 24.36 -13.25
C ASP A 125 -5.30 23.69 -11.95
N GLY A 126 -5.84 24.09 -10.80
CA GLY A 126 -5.56 23.48 -9.51
C GLY A 126 -6.04 22.02 -9.41
N ASP A 127 -7.27 21.72 -9.88
CA ASP A 127 -7.79 20.35 -9.89
C ASP A 127 -6.91 19.45 -10.79
N ARG A 128 -6.52 19.96 -11.96
CA ARG A 128 -5.65 19.25 -12.91
C ARG A 128 -4.27 19.00 -12.29
N GLN A 129 -3.67 20.03 -11.70
CA GLN A 129 -2.37 19.90 -11.05
C GLN A 129 -2.42 18.89 -9.92
N PHE A 130 -3.45 18.95 -9.07
CA PHE A 130 -3.64 17.98 -7.98
C PHE A 130 -3.71 16.53 -8.49
N LEU A 131 -4.54 16.26 -9.50
CA LEU A 131 -4.66 14.92 -10.08
C LEU A 131 -3.34 14.47 -10.74
N GLN A 132 -2.62 15.38 -11.40
CA GLN A 132 -1.33 15.10 -12.02
C GLN A 132 -0.27 14.78 -10.97
N ASP A 133 -0.21 15.54 -9.88
CA ASP A 133 0.72 15.31 -8.77
C ASP A 133 0.45 13.97 -8.08
N MET A 134 -0.83 13.62 -7.87
CA MET A 134 -1.20 12.29 -7.39
C MET A 134 -0.76 11.19 -8.36
N ALA A 135 -1.06 11.33 -9.66
CA ALA A 135 -0.67 10.36 -10.68
C ALA A 135 0.84 10.15 -10.70
N ASN A 136 1.62 11.24 -10.66
CA ASN A 136 3.07 11.20 -10.64
C ASN A 136 3.60 10.50 -9.38
N ARG A 137 3.03 10.81 -8.20
CA ARG A 137 3.42 10.20 -6.92
C ARG A 137 3.21 8.68 -6.93
N TYR A 138 2.07 8.22 -7.44
CA TYR A 138 1.81 6.78 -7.60
C TYR A 138 2.64 6.12 -8.70
N GLY A 139 2.94 6.84 -9.79
CA GLY A 139 3.87 6.37 -10.82
C GLY A 139 5.29 6.20 -10.29
N GLU A 140 5.77 7.15 -9.50
CA GLU A 140 7.06 7.08 -8.82
C GLU A 140 7.09 5.90 -7.84
N ALA A 141 6.04 5.72 -7.04
CA ALA A 141 5.91 4.58 -6.14
C ALA A 141 5.99 3.24 -6.88
N PHE A 142 5.32 3.11 -8.03
CA PHE A 142 5.41 1.91 -8.86
C PHE A 142 6.84 1.67 -9.35
N ASN A 143 7.52 2.72 -9.82
CA ASN A 143 8.91 2.61 -10.27
C ASN A 143 9.86 2.23 -9.12
N GLN A 144 9.75 2.87 -7.96
CA GLN A 144 10.53 2.52 -6.77
C GLN A 144 10.25 1.09 -6.32
N MET A 145 8.98 0.66 -6.37
CA MET A 145 8.60 -0.70 -6.02
C MET A 145 9.30 -1.73 -6.91
N LYS A 146 9.46 -1.46 -8.21
CA LYS A 146 10.18 -2.38 -9.13
C LYS A 146 11.66 -2.56 -8.77
N GLU A 147 12.28 -1.56 -8.15
CA GLU A 147 13.68 -1.60 -7.72
C GLU A 147 13.88 -2.31 -6.38
N VAL A 148 12.81 -2.52 -5.61
CA VAL A 148 12.87 -3.32 -4.38
C VAL A 148 13.26 -4.76 -4.74
N PRO A 149 14.29 -5.33 -4.08
CA PRO A 149 14.71 -6.70 -4.34
C PRO A 149 13.53 -7.68 -4.21
N ALA A 150 13.37 -8.54 -5.22
CA ALA A 150 12.32 -9.55 -5.21
C ALA A 150 12.66 -10.62 -4.17
N CYS A 151 11.83 -10.71 -3.14
CA CYS A 151 11.94 -11.67 -2.04
C CYS A 151 10.74 -12.62 -2.10
N SER A 152 10.98 -13.94 -2.09
CA SER A 152 9.92 -14.95 -2.23
C SER A 152 8.83 -14.80 -1.16
N GLU A 153 9.25 -14.46 0.05
CA GLU A 153 8.45 -14.29 1.25
C GLU A 153 7.45 -13.13 1.12
N THR A 154 7.79 -12.12 0.31
CA THR A 154 7.02 -10.88 0.15
C THR A 154 6.54 -10.65 -1.28
N GLN A 155 6.73 -11.62 -2.19
CA GLN A 155 6.42 -11.48 -3.61
C GLN A 155 4.95 -11.09 -3.87
N HIS A 156 4.02 -11.65 -3.10
CA HIS A 156 2.59 -11.31 -3.23
C HIS A 156 2.32 -9.85 -2.87
N LEU A 157 3.00 -9.31 -1.86
CA LEU A 157 2.89 -7.89 -1.49
C LEU A 157 3.53 -7.00 -2.54
N HIS A 158 4.73 -7.37 -2.98
CA HIS A 158 5.46 -6.67 -4.03
C HIS A 158 4.60 -6.50 -5.29
N ARG A 159 3.95 -7.59 -5.71
CA ARG A 159 3.02 -7.60 -6.85
C ARG A 159 1.76 -6.80 -6.59
N GLY A 160 1.10 -7.05 -5.46
CA GLY A 160 -0.15 -6.39 -5.11
C GLY A 160 -0.03 -4.87 -5.04
N TYR A 161 1.00 -4.36 -4.39
CA TYR A 161 1.24 -2.92 -4.27
C TYR A 161 1.74 -2.29 -5.56
N GLY A 162 2.56 -3.00 -6.35
CA GLY A 162 2.94 -2.54 -7.68
C GLY A 162 1.72 -2.31 -8.58
N ILE A 163 0.80 -3.29 -8.63
CA ILE A 163 -0.45 -3.17 -9.39
C ILE A 163 -1.31 -2.02 -8.84
N PHE A 164 -1.44 -1.90 -7.52
CA PHE A 164 -2.23 -0.83 -6.90
C PHE A 164 -1.71 0.55 -7.30
N ALA A 165 -0.41 0.80 -7.16
CA ALA A 165 0.20 2.08 -7.50
C ALA A 165 0.01 2.43 -8.99
N ALA A 166 0.26 1.47 -9.90
CA ALA A 166 0.06 1.68 -11.32
C ALA A 166 -1.41 1.99 -11.69
N GLN A 167 -2.36 1.24 -11.13
CA GLN A 167 -3.79 1.44 -11.39
C GLN A 167 -4.31 2.75 -10.81
N GLN A 168 -3.87 3.12 -9.61
CA GLN A 168 -4.24 4.38 -8.98
C GLN A 168 -3.70 5.58 -9.78
N ALA A 169 -2.47 5.51 -10.28
CA ALA A 169 -1.92 6.53 -11.18
C ALA A 169 -2.76 6.69 -12.45
N GLN A 170 -3.12 5.55 -13.08
CA GLN A 170 -3.96 5.56 -14.28
C GLN A 170 -5.35 6.15 -14.02
N ILE A 171 -5.96 5.85 -12.87
CA ILE A 171 -7.26 6.42 -12.49
C ILE A 171 -7.19 7.94 -12.37
N CYS A 172 -6.15 8.49 -11.73
CA CYS A 172 -5.96 9.94 -11.66
C CYS A 172 -5.85 10.57 -13.06
N MET A 173 -5.09 9.95 -13.97
CA MET A 173 -4.97 10.41 -15.36
C MET A 173 -6.30 10.29 -16.14
N ASP A 174 -7.06 9.22 -15.92
CA ASP A 174 -8.37 9.04 -16.55
C ASP A 174 -9.36 10.11 -16.07
N TYR A 175 -9.34 10.49 -14.79
CA TYR A 175 -10.18 11.60 -14.28
C TYR A 175 -9.81 12.95 -14.87
N ILE A 176 -8.53 13.22 -15.12
CA ILE A 176 -8.11 14.43 -15.85
C ILE A 176 -8.81 14.49 -17.21
N ARG A 177 -8.88 13.35 -17.91
CA ARG A 177 -9.52 13.25 -19.22
C ARG A 177 -11.04 13.32 -19.12
N ILE A 178 -11.67 12.54 -18.25
CA ILE A 178 -13.13 12.47 -18.09
C ILE A 178 -13.72 13.84 -17.71
N LEU A 179 -13.06 14.57 -16.81
CA LEU A 179 -13.56 15.86 -16.34
C LEU A 179 -13.26 17.00 -17.34
N GLY A 180 -12.19 16.90 -18.12
CA GLY A 180 -11.85 17.84 -19.18
C GLY A 180 -12.57 17.61 -20.51
N GLU A 181 -12.90 16.35 -20.82
CA GLU A 181 -13.45 15.90 -22.10
C GLU A 181 -14.63 14.94 -21.85
N PRO A 182 -15.89 15.39 -22.02
CA PRO A 182 -17.07 14.57 -21.68
C PRO A 182 -17.16 13.25 -22.46
N ASN A 183 -16.58 13.21 -23.66
CA ASN A 183 -16.56 12.04 -24.55
C ASN A 183 -15.17 11.36 -24.57
N ALA A 184 -14.39 11.49 -23.51
CA ALA A 184 -13.07 10.87 -23.45
C ALA A 184 -13.15 9.35 -23.63
N VAL A 185 -12.37 8.83 -24.58
CA VAL A 185 -12.29 7.40 -24.89
C VAL A 185 -10.92 6.82 -24.56
N ASP A 186 -10.89 5.52 -24.27
CA ASP A 186 -9.66 4.76 -24.13
C ASP A 186 -9.00 4.47 -25.49
N LYS A 187 -7.88 3.74 -25.46
CA LYS A 187 -7.14 3.34 -26.68
C LYS A 187 -7.96 2.46 -27.62
N MET A 188 -9.02 1.81 -27.13
CA MET A 188 -9.93 0.95 -27.89
C MET A 188 -11.19 1.69 -28.36
N GLY A 189 -11.26 3.02 -28.15
CA GLY A 189 -12.43 3.83 -28.51
C GLY A 189 -13.62 3.68 -27.56
N ARG A 190 -13.47 3.02 -26.40
CA ARG A 190 -14.53 2.84 -25.42
C ARG A 190 -14.60 4.06 -24.49
N PRO A 191 -15.80 4.51 -24.07
CA PRO A 191 -15.92 5.64 -23.13
C PRO A 191 -15.20 5.35 -21.81
N LEU A 192 -14.28 6.24 -21.39
CA LEU A 192 -13.52 6.05 -20.15
C LEU A 192 -14.42 6.02 -18.91
N ASN A 193 -15.47 6.85 -18.90
CA ASN A 193 -16.37 6.96 -17.75
C ASN A 193 -17.15 5.67 -17.50
N ALA A 194 -17.46 4.88 -18.54
CA ALA A 194 -18.28 3.68 -18.40
C ALA A 194 -17.64 2.62 -17.49
N GLY A 195 -16.31 2.47 -17.54
CA GLY A 195 -15.58 1.49 -16.72
C GLY A 195 -15.06 2.03 -15.38
N MET A 196 -15.31 3.30 -15.07
CA MET A 196 -14.63 3.96 -13.95
C MET A 196 -15.10 3.44 -12.58
N THR A 197 -16.40 3.16 -12.44
CA THR A 197 -16.96 2.55 -11.22
C THR A 197 -16.33 1.20 -10.92
N ASP A 198 -16.15 0.35 -11.94
CA ASP A 198 -15.55 -0.97 -11.78
C ASP A 198 -14.05 -0.88 -11.44
N LYS A 199 -13.30 0.01 -12.11
CA LYS A 199 -11.90 0.30 -11.78
C LYS A 199 -11.73 0.72 -10.33
N ARG A 200 -12.60 1.61 -9.82
CA ARG A 200 -12.57 2.05 -8.42
C ARG A 200 -12.88 0.92 -7.45
N ARG A 201 -13.92 0.12 -7.73
CA ARG A 201 -14.29 -1.03 -6.89
C ARG A 201 -13.14 -2.05 -6.83
N TYR A 202 -12.52 -2.34 -7.97
CA TYR A 202 -11.35 -3.21 -8.04
C TYR A 202 -10.19 -2.66 -7.20
N LEU A 203 -9.88 -1.37 -7.32
CA LEU A 203 -8.79 -0.75 -6.59
C LEU A 203 -9.02 -0.78 -5.06
N TYR A 204 -10.25 -0.55 -4.62
CA TYR A 204 -10.64 -0.68 -3.21
C TYR A 204 -10.45 -2.11 -2.68
N GLN A 205 -10.87 -3.12 -3.47
CA GLN A 205 -10.64 -4.52 -3.11
C GLN A 205 -9.15 -4.86 -3.07
N LEU A 206 -8.38 -4.36 -4.04
CA LEU A 206 -6.94 -4.56 -4.09
C LEU A 206 -6.24 -3.94 -2.88
N GLU A 207 -6.61 -2.72 -2.48
CA GLU A 207 -6.10 -2.08 -1.26
C GLU A 207 -6.38 -2.92 -0.02
N LYS A 208 -7.63 -3.37 0.16
CA LYS A 208 -8.03 -4.21 1.30
C LYS A 208 -7.25 -5.52 1.34
N ASN A 209 -7.12 -6.19 0.21
CA ASN A 209 -6.38 -7.45 0.10
C ASN A 209 -4.89 -7.24 0.38
N ASN A 210 -4.31 -6.16 -0.15
CA ASN A 210 -2.92 -5.79 0.08
C ASN A 210 -2.63 -5.55 1.57
N ARG A 211 -3.48 -4.82 2.29
CA ARG A 211 -3.35 -4.63 3.76
C ARG A 211 -3.45 -5.94 4.52
N LEU A 212 -4.42 -6.80 4.16
CA LEU A 212 -4.59 -8.11 4.79
C LEU A 212 -3.36 -9.00 4.58
N MET A 213 -2.82 -9.04 3.36
CA MET A 213 -1.58 -9.75 3.05
C MET A 213 -0.41 -9.16 3.85
N ASP A 214 -0.33 -7.83 3.98
CA ASP A 214 0.78 -7.16 4.66
C ASP A 214 0.83 -7.59 6.13
N MET A 215 -0.32 -7.47 6.81
CA MET A 215 -0.48 -7.93 8.19
C MET A 215 -0.11 -9.40 8.37
N ARG A 216 -0.58 -10.29 7.47
CA ARG A 216 -0.30 -11.74 7.56
C ARG A 216 1.18 -12.04 7.35
N THR A 217 1.79 -11.49 6.31
CA THR A 217 3.21 -11.72 6.00
C THR A 217 4.09 -11.23 7.15
N ARG A 218 3.81 -10.06 7.72
CA ARG A 218 4.54 -9.57 8.91
C ARG A 218 4.41 -10.51 10.10
N GLN A 219 3.20 -11.02 10.37
CA GLN A 219 2.97 -12.00 11.43
C GLN A 219 3.77 -13.30 11.19
N THR A 220 3.77 -13.81 9.96
CA THR A 220 4.49 -15.03 9.59
C THR A 220 6.00 -14.90 9.77
N PHE A 221 6.58 -13.75 9.41
CA PHE A 221 8.02 -13.51 9.47
C PHE A 221 8.48 -12.73 10.71
N ASN A 222 7.59 -12.57 11.70
CA ASN A 222 7.86 -11.84 12.94
C ASN A 222 8.40 -10.40 12.73
N VAL A 223 7.91 -9.73 11.69
CA VAL A 223 8.27 -8.34 11.38
C VAL A 223 7.33 -7.41 12.13
N SER A 224 7.87 -6.32 12.67
CA SER A 224 7.05 -5.32 13.37
C SER A 224 5.97 -4.74 12.45
N LYS A 225 4.79 -4.44 13.05
CA LYS A 225 3.70 -3.78 12.32
C LYS A 225 4.19 -2.46 11.74
N ASN A 226 3.68 -2.12 10.55
CA ASN A 226 3.96 -0.82 9.95
C ASN A 226 3.51 0.28 10.93
N PRO A 227 4.43 1.14 11.41
CA PRO A 227 4.12 2.17 12.41
C PRO A 227 3.22 3.28 11.86
N TYR A 228 3.05 3.34 10.53
CA TYR A 228 2.24 4.33 9.82
C TYR A 228 0.86 3.80 9.43
N GLU A 229 0.58 2.52 9.66
CA GLU A 229 -0.74 1.96 9.43
C GLU A 229 -1.74 2.63 10.40
N ARG A 230 -2.77 3.29 9.84
CA ARG A 230 -3.79 3.95 10.66
C ARG A 230 -4.51 2.89 11.49
N ARG A 231 -4.66 3.16 12.78
CA ARG A 231 -5.58 2.41 13.63
C ARG A 231 -6.99 2.73 13.15
N GLU A 232 -7.64 1.75 12.51
CA GLU A 232 -9.06 1.80 12.18
C GLU A 232 -9.93 1.77 13.45
#